data_AF-A0A0S9KNC7-F1
#
_entry.id   AF-A0A0S9KNC7-F1
#
_cell.length_a   1.000
_cell.length_b   1.000
_cell.length_c   1.000
_cell.angle_alpha   90.00
_cell.angle_beta   90.00
_cell.angle_gamma   90.00
#
_symmetry.space_group_name_H-M   'P 1'
#
loop_
_entity.id
_entity.type
_entity.pdbx_description
1 polymer ?
#
loop_
_entity_poly.entity_id
_entity_poly.type
_entity_poly.pdbx_seq_one_letter_code
_entity_poly.pdbx_strand_id
1 'polypeptide(L)'
;MKADLRDEVARMQPFPRALIDRSRVIVDANIALEVWASRPTGTLVGMPLAGVLGVDDDELAAALATGNPGGVRLASTTHSYQETRSSIVIRAVRISGGHTIVAFDPELAAVGDQTRALGLRESERLQLLLSASVAFANTRSEEELGELLSETARRAFNANACSVHTGEEGTYALVAGENMLAAVWPDDAPPRAGTTVQLGRVITIETPDEADTVVPGIGLGDIFRRAGVFSVIGAPIIEDGTPFGAFACYFDQPRTFDDQAVPLAEALAQLAGQVLVRLRLEARLRRAAMLDEVTGLPNRRLFDENLQQTQRAPAEQIAVLFVDLDGFKAVNDTLGHSTGDAVLKEVAERLTHVFRQEDSIARYGGDEFIAALHVADTADAVELADRARVAIAQPFRGIPAGLDITASVGIAITDGDAAGASIDQLIRLADQAMYAAKRGGGDRAIVFDAR
;
A
#
# COMPACT_ATOMS: atom_id res chain seq x y z
N MET A 1 -4.49 -52.32 49.07
CA MET A 1 -4.33 -51.27 48.04
C MET A 1 -2.90 -50.77 48.12
N LYS A 2 -2.05 -51.01 47.10
CA LYS A 2 -0.60 -50.69 47.11
C LYS A 2 -0.39 -49.16 47.12
N ALA A 3 0.72 -48.70 47.70
CA ALA A 3 1.06 -47.28 47.88
C ALA A 3 1.08 -46.48 46.55
N ASP A 4 1.56 -47.08 45.46
CA ASP A 4 1.59 -46.43 44.12
C ASP A 4 0.20 -46.03 43.61
N LEU A 5 -0.83 -46.84 43.91
CA LEU A 5 -2.21 -46.54 43.51
C LEU A 5 -2.78 -45.34 44.26
N ARG A 6 -2.35 -45.11 45.52
CA ARG A 6 -2.83 -43.97 46.32
C ARG A 6 -2.26 -42.66 45.82
N ASP A 7 -1.00 -42.63 45.39
CA ASP A 7 -0.34 -41.43 44.86
C ASP A 7 -0.82 -41.08 43.45
N GLU A 8 -1.21 -42.07 42.65
CA GLU A 8 -1.82 -41.85 41.34
C GLU A 8 -3.27 -41.35 41.48
N VAL A 9 -4.04 -41.93 42.40
CA VAL A 9 -5.40 -41.48 42.74
C VAL A 9 -5.43 -40.08 43.36
N ALA A 10 -4.42 -39.71 44.15
CA ALA A 10 -4.30 -38.38 44.75
C ALA A 10 -3.98 -37.29 43.71
N ARG A 11 -3.18 -37.60 42.69
CA ARG A 11 -2.87 -36.69 41.57
C ARG A 11 -4.04 -36.41 40.64
N MET A 12 -5.10 -37.22 40.71
CA MET A 12 -6.29 -37.10 39.86
C MET A 12 -7.45 -36.32 40.52
N GLN A 13 -7.26 -35.73 41.70
CA GLN A 13 -8.20 -34.73 42.24
C GLN A 13 -7.72 -33.33 41.83
N PRO A 14 -8.56 -32.46 41.25
CA PRO A 14 -10.03 -32.41 41.38
C PRO A 14 -10.84 -32.91 40.17
N PHE A 15 -10.25 -33.65 39.24
CA PHE A 15 -10.88 -33.99 37.95
C PHE A 15 -12.03 -35.01 38.04
N PRO A 16 -13.02 -34.98 37.12
CA PRO A 16 -13.99 -36.05 36.96
C PRO A 16 -13.30 -37.41 36.78
N ARG A 17 -13.79 -38.45 37.46
CA ARG A 17 -13.21 -39.81 37.39
C ARG A 17 -14.27 -40.91 37.48
N ALA A 18 -14.03 -42.00 36.77
CA ALA A 18 -14.78 -43.24 36.85
C ALA A 18 -13.82 -44.41 37.09
N LEU A 19 -14.22 -45.36 37.93
CA LEU A 19 -13.67 -46.71 37.95
C LEU A 19 -14.58 -47.58 37.09
N ILE A 20 -14.00 -48.30 36.13
CA ILE A 20 -14.73 -49.19 35.23
C ILE A 20 -14.24 -50.64 35.34
N ASP A 21 -15.12 -51.60 35.05
CA ASP A 21 -14.79 -53.01 34.92
C ASP A 21 -14.26 -53.37 33.51
N ARG A 22 -14.05 -54.67 33.24
CA ARG A 22 -13.59 -55.17 31.93
C ARG A 22 -14.58 -54.92 30.79
N SER A 23 -15.85 -54.76 31.12
CA SER A 23 -16.93 -54.45 30.18
C SER A 23 -17.12 -52.94 30.01
N ARG A 24 -16.23 -52.11 30.60
CA ARG A 24 -16.28 -50.64 30.58
C ARG A 24 -17.53 -50.06 31.26
N VAL A 25 -18.12 -50.83 32.17
CA VAL A 25 -19.25 -50.42 33.00
C VAL A 25 -18.71 -49.74 34.25
N ILE A 26 -19.31 -48.60 34.62
CA ILE A 26 -18.92 -47.82 35.79
C ILE A 26 -19.24 -48.59 37.07
N VAL A 27 -18.22 -48.87 37.87
CA VAL A 27 -18.35 -49.52 39.19
C VAL A 27 -18.22 -48.53 40.34
N ASP A 28 -17.56 -47.39 40.12
CA ASP A 28 -17.44 -46.29 41.09
C ASP A 28 -17.21 -44.95 40.35
N ALA A 29 -17.61 -43.83 40.93
CA ALA A 29 -17.46 -42.49 40.37
C ALA A 29 -17.23 -41.46 41.47
N ASN A 30 -16.54 -40.35 41.16
CA ASN A 30 -16.44 -39.22 42.08
C ASN A 30 -17.51 -38.15 41.81
N ILE A 31 -17.70 -37.27 42.79
CA ILE A 31 -18.62 -36.13 42.72
C ILE A 31 -18.34 -35.24 41.49
N ALA A 32 -17.08 -35.10 41.08
CA ALA A 32 -16.75 -34.31 39.89
C ALA A 32 -17.35 -34.91 38.60
N LEU A 33 -17.46 -36.24 38.48
CA LEU A 33 -18.17 -36.89 37.37
C LEU A 33 -19.69 -36.71 37.48
N GLU A 34 -20.25 -36.65 38.69
CA GLU A 34 -21.68 -36.36 38.89
C GLU A 34 -22.07 -34.98 38.35
N VAL A 35 -21.27 -33.98 38.72
CA VAL A 35 -21.44 -32.60 38.26
C VAL A 35 -21.30 -32.53 36.74
N TRP A 36 -20.27 -33.17 36.20
CA TRP A 36 -19.99 -33.22 34.76
C TRP A 36 -21.11 -33.88 33.97
N ALA A 37 -21.60 -35.04 34.42
CA ALA A 37 -22.67 -35.79 33.75
C ALA A 37 -24.08 -35.26 34.08
N SER A 38 -24.18 -34.28 34.99
CA SER A 38 -25.45 -33.81 35.58
C SER A 38 -26.33 -34.97 36.10
N ARG A 39 -25.70 -35.96 36.74
CA ARG A 39 -26.37 -37.20 37.21
C ARG A 39 -25.82 -37.64 38.57
N PRO A 40 -26.66 -38.01 39.55
CA PRO A 40 -26.19 -38.52 40.85
C PRO A 40 -25.36 -39.81 40.70
N THR A 41 -24.32 -40.01 41.52
CA THR A 41 -23.43 -41.21 41.43
C THR A 41 -24.19 -42.53 41.48
N GLY A 42 -25.25 -42.61 42.31
CA GLY A 42 -26.08 -43.81 42.41
C GLY A 42 -26.77 -44.22 41.10
N THR A 43 -26.86 -43.31 40.13
CA THR A 43 -27.42 -43.55 38.79
C THR A 43 -26.35 -43.77 37.72
N LEU A 44 -25.09 -43.41 37.99
CA LEU A 44 -23.95 -43.61 37.09
C LEU A 44 -23.39 -45.03 37.21
N VAL A 45 -23.37 -45.59 38.42
CA VAL A 45 -22.92 -46.97 38.66
C VAL A 45 -23.83 -47.95 37.92
N GLY A 46 -23.22 -48.85 37.14
CA GLY A 46 -23.92 -49.79 36.27
C GLY A 46 -24.14 -49.30 34.82
N MET A 47 -23.79 -48.05 34.51
CA MET A 47 -23.86 -47.54 33.14
C MET A 47 -22.57 -47.82 32.34
N PRO A 48 -22.66 -48.04 31.01
CA PRO A 48 -21.49 -48.01 30.13
C PRO A 48 -20.85 -46.62 30.12
N LEU A 49 -19.54 -46.54 30.31
CA LEU A 49 -18.83 -45.25 30.36
C LEU A 49 -18.96 -44.47 29.04
N ALA A 50 -18.94 -45.14 27.89
CA ALA A 50 -19.12 -44.52 26.57
C ALA A 50 -20.45 -43.74 26.49
N GLY A 51 -21.53 -44.31 27.04
CA GLY A 51 -22.85 -43.67 27.07
C GLY A 51 -22.95 -42.48 28.01
N VAL A 52 -22.16 -42.47 29.10
CA VAL A 52 -22.04 -41.30 29.99
C VAL A 52 -21.24 -40.20 29.31
N LEU A 53 -20.18 -40.56 28.57
CA LEU A 53 -19.33 -39.61 27.85
C LEU A 53 -19.93 -39.11 26.53
N GLY A 54 -20.92 -39.81 25.98
CA GLY A 54 -21.47 -39.50 24.66
C GLY A 54 -20.48 -39.74 23.52
N VAL A 55 -19.58 -40.73 23.67
CA VAL A 55 -18.61 -41.17 22.65
C VAL A 55 -18.95 -42.57 22.15
N ASP A 56 -18.38 -42.95 21.00
CA ASP A 56 -18.48 -44.31 20.50
C ASP A 56 -17.68 -45.30 21.38
N ASP A 57 -18.24 -46.49 21.62
CA ASP A 57 -17.61 -47.48 22.50
C ASP A 57 -16.33 -48.06 21.89
N ASP A 58 -16.23 -48.19 20.55
CA ASP A 58 -15.02 -48.64 19.87
C ASP A 58 -13.91 -47.58 19.97
N GLU A 59 -14.27 -46.30 19.89
CA GLU A 59 -13.35 -45.17 20.09
C GLU A 59 -12.78 -45.17 21.52
N LEU A 60 -13.65 -45.36 22.51
CA LEU A 60 -13.24 -45.48 23.91
C LEU A 60 -12.35 -46.72 24.13
N ALA A 61 -12.66 -47.86 23.49
CA ALA A 61 -11.84 -49.06 23.57
C ALA A 61 -10.43 -48.82 23.04
N ALA A 62 -10.32 -48.20 21.86
CA ALA A 62 -9.05 -47.88 21.23
C ALA A 62 -8.21 -46.96 22.13
N ALA A 63 -8.84 -45.94 22.72
CA ALA A 63 -8.16 -45.02 23.62
C ALA A 63 -7.61 -45.72 24.89
N LEU A 64 -8.43 -46.58 25.52
CA LEU A 64 -8.03 -47.36 26.70
C LEU A 64 -6.99 -48.46 26.40
N ALA A 65 -6.87 -48.88 25.14
CA ALA A 65 -5.88 -49.86 24.70
C ALA A 65 -4.46 -49.27 24.63
N THR A 66 -4.32 -47.99 24.29
CA THR A 66 -3.00 -47.36 24.08
C THR A 66 -2.21 -47.09 25.36
N GLY A 67 -2.87 -47.02 26.53
CA GLY A 67 -2.20 -46.92 27.84
C GLY A 67 -1.26 -45.72 28.01
N ASN A 68 -1.46 -44.64 27.24
CA ASN A 68 -0.50 -43.54 27.18
C ASN A 68 -0.58 -42.62 28.43
N PRO A 69 0.53 -42.41 29.16
CA PRO A 69 0.56 -41.50 30.32
C PRO A 69 0.32 -40.02 29.95
N GLY A 70 0.44 -39.65 28.67
CA GLY A 70 0.13 -38.31 28.15
C GLY A 70 -1.37 -37.99 28.02
N GLY A 71 -2.25 -38.99 28.16
CA GLY A 71 -3.69 -38.86 27.90
C GLY A 71 -4.04 -39.03 26.42
N VAL A 72 -5.23 -39.56 26.16
CA VAL A 72 -5.78 -39.82 24.82
C VAL A 72 -7.01 -38.95 24.62
N ARG A 73 -7.07 -38.24 23.49
CA ARG A 73 -8.20 -37.38 23.15
C ARG A 73 -9.31 -38.20 22.51
N LEU A 74 -10.54 -38.03 23.01
CA LEU A 74 -11.75 -38.57 22.38
C LEU A 74 -12.48 -37.46 21.62
N ALA A 75 -13.16 -37.83 20.54
CA ALA A 75 -13.99 -36.96 19.73
C ALA A 75 -15.17 -36.37 20.55
N SER A 76 -15.72 -35.28 20.02
CA SER A 76 -16.67 -34.37 20.68
C SER A 76 -17.71 -35.05 21.56
N THR A 77 -17.79 -34.59 22.81
CA THR A 77 -18.77 -35.05 23.80
C THR A 77 -19.84 -33.98 24.01
N THR A 78 -21.10 -34.39 24.12
CA THR A 78 -22.24 -33.48 24.34
C THR A 78 -22.49 -33.38 25.83
N HIS A 79 -22.27 -32.21 26.44
CA HIS A 79 -22.46 -32.01 27.88
C HIS A 79 -23.75 -31.23 28.17
N SER A 80 -24.49 -31.68 29.18
CA SER A 80 -25.77 -31.06 29.58
C SER A 80 -25.65 -29.76 30.37
N TYR A 81 -24.44 -29.35 30.77
CA TYR A 81 -24.26 -28.14 31.60
C TYR A 81 -24.15 -26.83 30.79
N GLN A 82 -23.89 -26.88 29.47
CA GLN A 82 -23.77 -25.67 28.61
C GLN A 82 -24.21 -25.83 27.13
N GLU A 83 -24.73 -26.98 26.69
CA GLU A 83 -25.02 -27.27 25.25
C GLU A 83 -23.81 -27.09 24.30
N THR A 84 -22.60 -26.96 24.82
CA THR A 84 -21.35 -26.86 24.06
C THR A 84 -20.75 -28.25 23.84
N ARG A 85 -20.39 -28.54 22.57
CA ARG A 85 -19.61 -29.73 22.21
C ARG A 85 -18.13 -29.45 22.47
N SER A 86 -17.53 -30.21 23.37
CA SER A 86 -16.10 -30.11 23.67
C SER A 86 -15.45 -31.49 23.55
N SER A 87 -14.24 -31.54 23.00
CA SER A 87 -13.42 -32.76 23.09
C SER A 87 -12.96 -32.96 24.55
N ILE A 88 -12.70 -34.20 24.95
CA ILE A 88 -12.16 -34.52 26.28
C ILE A 88 -10.84 -35.27 26.14
N VAL A 89 -9.92 -35.04 27.07
CA VAL A 89 -8.71 -35.87 27.21
C VAL A 89 -8.93 -36.86 28.35
N ILE A 90 -8.74 -38.15 28.06
CA ILE A 90 -8.84 -39.20 29.07
C ILE A 90 -7.46 -39.73 29.45
N ARG A 91 -7.26 -39.95 30.74
CA ARG A 91 -6.12 -40.70 31.28
C ARG A 91 -6.65 -41.95 31.94
N ALA A 92 -6.07 -43.09 31.60
CA ALA A 92 -6.54 -44.38 32.09
C ALA A 92 -5.40 -45.19 32.71
N VAL A 93 -5.67 -45.75 33.89
CA VAL A 93 -4.72 -46.58 34.64
C VAL A 93 -5.39 -47.92 34.96
N ARG A 94 -4.81 -49.02 34.46
CA ARG A 94 -5.30 -50.37 34.76
C ARG A 94 -4.86 -50.79 36.15
N ILE A 95 -5.80 -51.31 36.94
CA ILE A 95 -5.54 -51.77 38.30
C ILE A 95 -5.78 -53.28 38.43
N SER A 96 -5.17 -53.87 39.45
CA SER A 96 -5.33 -55.30 39.76
C SER A 96 -6.81 -55.69 39.91
N GLY A 97 -7.19 -56.83 39.34
CA GLY A 97 -8.58 -57.31 39.32
C GLY A 97 -9.34 -57.00 38.03
N GLY A 98 -8.70 -56.38 37.02
CA GLY A 98 -9.33 -56.11 35.72
C GLY A 98 -10.18 -54.85 35.68
N HIS A 99 -10.00 -53.96 36.65
CA HIS A 99 -10.64 -52.65 36.66
C HIS A 99 -9.70 -51.58 36.08
N THR A 100 -10.25 -50.48 35.58
CA THR A 100 -9.49 -49.35 35.06
C THR A 100 -10.01 -48.06 35.68
N ILE A 101 -9.12 -47.21 36.19
CA ILE A 101 -9.46 -45.85 36.61
C ILE A 101 -9.33 -44.96 35.39
N VAL A 102 -10.37 -44.20 35.07
CA VAL A 102 -10.39 -43.22 33.97
C VAL A 102 -10.64 -41.84 34.58
N ALA A 103 -9.74 -40.89 34.31
CA ALA A 103 -9.88 -39.49 34.69
C ALA A 103 -10.02 -38.61 33.44
N PHE A 104 -10.83 -37.56 33.52
CA PHE A 104 -11.19 -36.68 32.41
C PHE A 104 -10.63 -35.28 32.65
N ASP A 105 -9.89 -34.73 31.70
CA ASP A 105 -9.41 -33.34 31.76
C ASP A 105 -10.11 -32.50 30.68
N PRO A 106 -11.16 -31.73 31.04
CA PRO A 106 -11.84 -30.85 30.11
C PRO A 106 -11.05 -29.56 29.81
N GLU A 107 -10.14 -29.13 30.70
CA GLU A 107 -9.35 -27.91 30.52
C GLU A 107 -8.17 -28.13 29.56
N LEU A 108 -7.50 -29.29 29.61
CA LEU A 108 -6.43 -29.61 28.66
C LEU A 108 -6.91 -29.67 27.20
N ALA A 109 -8.17 -30.06 26.99
CA ALA A 109 -8.81 -30.03 25.68
C ALA A 109 -9.08 -28.59 25.20
N ALA A 110 -9.56 -27.72 26.08
CA ALA A 110 -9.78 -26.30 25.78
C ALA A 110 -8.45 -25.57 25.50
N VAL A 111 -7.39 -25.87 26.25
CA VAL A 111 -6.04 -25.33 26.01
C VAL A 111 -5.49 -25.84 24.67
N GLY A 112 -5.70 -27.11 24.31
CA GLY A 112 -5.27 -27.67 23.03
C GLY A 112 -5.98 -27.08 21.82
N ASP A 113 -7.29 -26.84 21.92
CA ASP A 113 -8.07 -26.19 20.85
C ASP A 113 -7.76 -24.70 20.74
N GLN A 114 -7.60 -23.99 21.86
CA GLN A 114 -7.13 -22.60 21.84
C GLN A 114 -5.73 -22.49 21.25
N THR A 115 -4.78 -23.35 21.64
CA THR A 115 -3.42 -23.33 21.11
C THR A 115 -3.38 -23.64 19.61
N ARG A 116 -4.21 -24.58 19.15
CA ARG A 116 -4.30 -24.91 17.71
C ARG A 116 -5.02 -23.82 16.91
N ALA A 117 -6.08 -23.22 17.46
CA ALA A 117 -6.78 -22.09 16.84
C ALA A 117 -5.89 -20.84 16.78
N LEU A 118 -5.10 -20.58 17.83
CA LEU A 118 -4.10 -19.52 17.86
C LEU A 118 -3.00 -19.77 16.81
N GLY A 119 -2.45 -20.99 16.74
CA GLY A 119 -1.43 -21.34 15.75
C GLY A 119 -1.93 -21.29 14.30
N LEU A 120 -3.18 -21.68 14.04
CA LEU A 120 -3.81 -21.55 12.72
C LEU A 120 -4.00 -20.08 12.34
N ARG A 121 -4.55 -19.25 13.25
CA ARG A 121 -4.72 -17.80 13.01
C ARG A 121 -3.39 -17.08 12.80
N GLU A 122 -2.37 -17.45 13.55
CA GLU A 122 -1.03 -16.89 13.40
C GLU A 122 -0.40 -17.26 12.06
N SER A 123 -0.55 -18.53 11.63
CA SER A 123 -0.09 -19.00 10.32
C SER A 123 -0.83 -18.31 9.17
N GLU A 124 -2.16 -18.18 9.24
CA GLU A 124 -2.97 -17.49 8.24
C GLU A 124 -2.57 -16.01 8.12
N ARG A 125 -2.35 -15.34 9.25
CA ARG A 125 -1.86 -13.96 9.28
C ARG A 125 -0.49 -13.80 8.64
N LEU A 126 0.47 -14.67 9.00
CA LEU A 126 1.81 -14.63 8.42
C LEU A 126 1.76 -14.86 6.91
N GLN A 127 0.94 -15.79 6.45
CA GLN A 127 0.76 -16.04 5.03
C GLN A 127 0.15 -14.85 4.30
N LEU A 128 -0.83 -14.17 4.92
CA LEU A 128 -1.41 -12.94 4.39
C LEU A 128 -0.37 -11.83 4.26
N LEU A 129 0.40 -11.57 5.32
CA LEU A 129 1.44 -10.53 5.31
C LEU A 129 2.56 -10.83 4.30
N LEU A 130 2.98 -12.08 4.18
CA LEU A 130 3.94 -12.50 3.16
C LEU A 130 3.40 -12.29 1.74
N SER A 131 2.15 -12.68 1.51
CA SER A 131 1.49 -12.50 0.21
C SER A 131 1.33 -11.01 -0.14
N ALA A 132 0.91 -10.20 0.83
CA ALA A 132 0.78 -8.75 0.70
C ALA A 132 2.13 -8.10 0.41
N SER A 133 3.18 -8.46 1.15
CA SER A 133 4.54 -7.95 0.93
C SER A 133 5.04 -8.22 -0.49
N VAL A 134 4.86 -9.45 -1.00
CA VAL A 134 5.24 -9.81 -2.38
C VAL A 134 4.40 -9.04 -3.41
N ALA A 135 3.09 -8.92 -3.21
CA ALA A 135 2.21 -8.18 -4.11
C ALA A 135 2.58 -6.69 -4.16
N PHE A 136 2.68 -6.04 -3.00
CA PHE A 136 2.99 -4.61 -2.89
C PHE A 136 4.36 -4.29 -3.47
N ALA A 137 5.37 -5.14 -3.22
CA ALA A 137 6.71 -4.94 -3.74
C ALA A 137 6.79 -4.92 -5.28
N ASN A 138 5.82 -5.50 -6.00
CA ASN A 138 5.83 -5.51 -7.46
C ASN A 138 5.11 -4.32 -8.11
N THR A 139 4.48 -3.46 -7.32
CA THR A 139 3.71 -2.32 -7.81
C THR A 139 4.61 -1.23 -8.42
N ARG A 140 4.08 -0.52 -9.41
CA ARG A 140 4.79 0.54 -10.16
C ARG A 140 4.17 1.94 -10.00
N SER A 141 3.02 2.05 -9.35
CA SER A 141 2.35 3.32 -9.07
C SER A 141 1.68 3.32 -7.70
N GLU A 142 1.45 4.52 -7.14
CA GLU A 142 0.70 4.65 -5.88
C GLU A 142 -0.76 4.15 -6.02
N GLU A 143 -1.35 4.27 -7.22
CA GLU A 143 -2.70 3.79 -7.53
C GLU A 143 -2.78 2.26 -7.46
N GLU A 144 -1.86 1.55 -8.11
CA GLU A 144 -1.80 0.08 -8.09
C GLU A 144 -1.55 -0.44 -6.66
N LEU A 145 -0.68 0.22 -5.90
CA LEU A 145 -0.48 -0.09 -4.49
C LEU A 145 -1.76 0.15 -3.67
N GLY A 146 -2.45 1.26 -3.92
CA GLY A 146 -3.70 1.60 -3.26
C GLY A 146 -4.77 0.53 -3.49
N GLU A 147 -4.93 0.07 -4.73
CA GLU A 147 -5.90 -0.98 -5.08
C GLU A 147 -5.60 -2.29 -4.35
N LEU A 148 -4.34 -2.74 -4.40
CA LEU A 148 -3.91 -3.96 -3.72
C LEU A 148 -4.04 -3.85 -2.20
N LEU A 149 -3.68 -2.72 -1.60
CA LEU A 149 -3.83 -2.48 -0.18
C LEU A 149 -5.30 -2.49 0.23
N SER A 150 -6.16 -1.80 -0.53
CA SER A 150 -7.60 -1.77 -0.29
C SER A 150 -8.20 -3.17 -0.34
N GLU A 151 -7.89 -3.94 -1.39
CA GLU A 151 -8.40 -5.30 -1.54
C GLU A 151 -7.88 -6.23 -0.43
N THR A 152 -6.59 -6.15 -0.12
CA THR A 152 -5.95 -6.98 0.90
C THR A 152 -6.55 -6.69 2.28
N ALA A 153 -6.64 -5.42 2.68
CA ALA A 153 -7.21 -5.01 3.95
C ALA A 153 -8.70 -5.39 4.04
N ARG A 154 -9.49 -5.14 2.98
CA ARG A 154 -10.91 -5.50 2.93
C ARG A 154 -11.13 -6.99 3.14
N ARG A 155 -10.32 -7.84 2.50
CA ARG A 155 -10.37 -9.31 2.66
C ARG A 155 -9.89 -9.73 4.05
N ALA A 156 -8.79 -9.16 4.53
CA ALA A 156 -8.19 -9.46 5.83
C ALA A 156 -9.17 -9.26 6.98
N PHE A 157 -9.90 -8.15 6.96
CA PHE A 157 -10.86 -7.82 8.02
C PHE A 157 -12.29 -8.28 7.72
N ASN A 158 -12.54 -8.83 6.53
CA ASN A 158 -13.88 -9.11 6.01
C ASN A 158 -14.79 -7.87 6.14
N ALA A 159 -14.30 -6.75 5.61
CA ALA A 159 -14.97 -5.45 5.62
C ALA A 159 -15.88 -5.28 4.40
N ASN A 160 -16.92 -4.46 4.54
CA ASN A 160 -17.84 -4.12 3.45
C ASN A 160 -17.11 -3.30 2.38
N ALA A 161 -16.33 -2.32 2.83
CA ALA A 161 -15.51 -1.46 1.97
C ALA A 161 -14.16 -1.17 2.63
N CYS A 162 -13.17 -0.84 1.80
CA CYS A 162 -11.91 -0.27 2.26
C CYS A 162 -11.57 0.91 1.36
N SER A 163 -11.03 1.97 1.95
CA SER A 163 -10.49 3.12 1.24
C SER A 163 -9.00 3.25 1.52
N VAL A 164 -8.25 3.71 0.53
CA VAL A 164 -6.84 4.09 0.68
C VAL A 164 -6.68 5.51 0.18
N HIS A 165 -6.10 6.35 1.02
CA HIS A 165 -5.80 7.73 0.69
C HIS A 165 -4.31 7.95 0.81
N THR A 166 -3.71 8.62 -0.18
CA THR A 166 -2.31 9.05 -0.14
C THR A 166 -2.20 10.53 -0.46
N GLY A 167 -1.08 11.13 -0.09
CA GLY A 167 -0.84 12.55 -0.37
C GLY A 167 0.30 13.12 0.44
N GLU A 168 0.21 14.41 0.70
CA GLU A 168 1.14 15.18 1.53
C GLU A 168 0.45 15.62 2.82
N GLU A 169 1.23 16.06 3.80
CA GLU A 169 0.67 16.51 5.07
C GLU A 169 -0.36 17.62 4.87
N GLY A 170 -1.57 17.40 5.38
CA GLY A 170 -2.72 18.31 5.21
C GLY A 170 -3.53 18.09 3.93
N THR A 171 -3.05 17.29 2.98
CA THR A 171 -3.76 17.02 1.71
C THR A 171 -3.69 15.55 1.33
N TYR A 172 -4.74 14.78 1.66
CA TYR A 172 -4.85 13.36 1.33
C TYR A 172 -6.03 13.10 0.41
N ALA A 173 -5.76 12.53 -0.78
CA ALA A 173 -6.77 12.19 -1.77
C ALA A 173 -7.07 10.70 -1.75
N LEU A 174 -8.31 10.32 -2.05
CA LEU A 174 -8.67 8.92 -2.27
C LEU A 174 -7.97 8.44 -3.54
N VAL A 175 -7.10 7.44 -3.41
CA VAL A 175 -6.39 6.82 -4.55
C VAL A 175 -6.95 5.47 -4.94
N ALA A 176 -7.63 4.78 -4.01
CA ALA A 176 -8.24 3.49 -4.30
C ALA A 176 -9.36 3.11 -3.31
N GLY A 177 -10.24 2.24 -3.76
CA GLY A 177 -11.33 1.68 -2.97
C GLY A 177 -12.50 2.62 -2.77
N GLU A 178 -13.32 2.32 -1.78
CA GLU A 178 -14.56 3.04 -1.49
C GLU A 178 -14.53 3.60 -0.08
N ASN A 179 -14.79 4.91 0.03
CA ASN A 179 -14.97 5.59 1.30
C ASN A 179 -16.48 5.75 1.57
N MET A 180 -17.04 4.90 2.44
CA MET A 180 -18.48 4.92 2.74
C MET A 180 -18.96 6.21 3.40
N LEU A 181 -18.05 7.01 3.99
CA LEU A 181 -18.39 8.29 4.60
C LEU A 181 -18.47 9.41 3.56
N ALA A 182 -18.15 9.14 2.29
CA ALA A 182 -17.91 10.16 1.29
C ALA A 182 -19.12 11.05 0.99
N ALA A 183 -20.32 10.49 1.00
CA ALA A 183 -21.54 11.22 0.67
C ALA A 183 -22.04 12.13 1.79
N VAL A 184 -21.57 11.92 3.02
CA VAL A 184 -22.09 12.59 4.23
C VAL A 184 -21.03 13.38 5.00
N TRP A 185 -19.77 13.36 4.53
CA TRP A 185 -18.67 14.10 5.13
C TRP A 185 -18.85 15.61 4.96
N PRO A 186 -18.65 16.42 6.02
CA PRO A 186 -18.76 17.87 5.92
C PRO A 186 -17.70 18.48 5.00
N ASP A 187 -18.05 19.52 4.24
CA ASP A 187 -17.13 20.22 3.34
C ASP A 187 -16.06 21.03 4.10
N ASP A 188 -16.34 21.42 5.35
CA ASP A 188 -15.47 22.18 6.25
C ASP A 188 -14.65 21.30 7.21
N ALA A 189 -14.85 19.98 7.18
CA ALA A 189 -14.10 19.03 7.99
C ALA A 189 -12.71 18.73 7.38
N PRO A 190 -11.71 18.33 8.22
CA PRO A 190 -10.42 17.87 7.73
C PRO A 190 -10.56 16.73 6.69
N PRO A 191 -9.54 16.52 5.83
CA PRO A 191 -9.54 15.42 4.88
C PRO A 191 -9.87 14.09 5.59
N ARG A 192 -10.71 13.26 4.99
CA ARG A 192 -11.30 12.04 5.61
C ARG A 192 -10.26 11.08 6.20
N ALA A 193 -9.12 10.92 5.52
CA ALA A 193 -7.97 10.15 5.99
C ALA A 193 -7.04 10.94 6.92
N GLY A 194 -7.10 12.27 6.86
CA GLY A 194 -6.30 13.19 7.66
C GLY A 194 -6.51 13.00 9.16
N THR A 195 -7.71 12.60 9.60
CA THR A 195 -7.96 12.29 11.02
C THR A 195 -7.13 11.11 11.52
N THR A 196 -7.10 10.00 10.78
CA THR A 196 -6.30 8.82 11.14
C THR A 196 -4.81 9.16 11.13
N VAL A 197 -4.37 9.94 10.14
CA VAL A 197 -2.99 10.42 10.05
C VAL A 197 -2.62 11.31 11.23
N GLN A 198 -3.47 12.29 11.57
CA GLN A 198 -3.24 13.23 12.68
C GLN A 198 -3.11 12.53 14.03
N LEU A 199 -3.87 11.45 14.24
CA LEU A 199 -3.78 10.66 15.46
C LEU A 199 -2.51 9.80 15.53
N GLY A 200 -1.86 9.53 14.39
CA GLY A 200 -0.57 8.82 14.32
C GLY A 200 -0.60 7.38 14.82
N ARG A 201 -1.79 6.79 14.97
CA ARG A 201 -1.99 5.41 15.46
C ARG A 201 -3.19 4.77 14.77
N VAL A 202 -3.24 3.43 14.82
CA VAL A 202 -4.44 2.70 14.40
C VAL A 202 -5.62 3.11 15.29
N ILE A 203 -6.76 3.34 14.64
CA ILE A 203 -8.04 3.64 15.27
C ILE A 203 -9.00 2.48 15.05
N THR A 204 -9.72 2.11 16.10
CA THR A 204 -10.85 1.20 16.05
C THR A 204 -12.07 1.91 16.64
N ILE A 205 -13.20 1.78 15.97
CA ILE A 205 -14.50 2.27 16.43
C ILE A 205 -15.44 1.09 16.28
N GLU A 206 -15.95 0.55 17.38
CA GLU A 206 -16.82 -0.63 17.37
C GLU A 206 -18.28 -0.24 17.15
N THR A 207 -18.67 0.95 17.61
CA THR A 207 -20.02 1.48 17.45
C THR A 207 -20.02 2.98 17.15
N PRO A 208 -21.08 3.53 16.52
CA PRO A 208 -21.18 4.97 16.28
C PRO A 208 -21.16 5.81 17.57
N ASP A 209 -21.61 5.26 18.69
CA ASP A 209 -21.70 5.98 19.97
C ASP A 209 -20.32 6.26 20.58
N GLU A 210 -19.30 5.47 20.21
CA GLU A 210 -17.91 5.65 20.66
C GLU A 210 -17.11 6.55 19.72
N ALA A 211 -17.61 6.80 18.51
CA ALA A 211 -16.87 7.49 17.45
C ALA A 211 -16.39 8.88 17.87
N ASP A 212 -17.23 9.65 18.57
CA ASP A 212 -16.90 10.99 19.05
C ASP A 212 -15.93 11.00 20.24
N THR A 213 -15.80 9.87 20.95
CA THR A 213 -14.79 9.70 21.99
C THR A 213 -13.42 9.44 21.37
N VAL A 214 -13.38 8.66 20.28
CA VAL A 214 -12.15 8.34 19.55
C VAL A 214 -11.67 9.54 18.72
N VAL A 215 -12.61 10.24 18.07
CA VAL A 215 -12.36 11.40 17.21
C VAL A 215 -13.28 12.56 17.65
N PRO A 216 -12.83 13.39 18.61
CA PRO A 216 -13.64 14.49 19.10
C PRO A 216 -13.75 15.64 18.09
N GLY A 217 -14.89 16.34 18.12
CA GLY A 217 -15.09 17.63 17.44
C GLY A 217 -15.68 17.58 16.03
N ILE A 218 -15.81 16.39 15.43
CA ILE A 218 -16.33 16.23 14.05
C ILE A 218 -17.80 15.76 14.03
N GLY A 219 -18.31 15.16 15.12
CA GLY A 219 -19.65 14.53 15.13
C GLY A 219 -19.64 13.23 14.32
N LEU A 220 -18.57 12.45 14.46
CA LEU A 220 -18.31 11.25 13.68
C LEU A 220 -19.38 10.18 13.90
N GLY A 221 -20.00 10.13 15.09
CA GLY A 221 -21.09 9.20 15.38
C GLY A 221 -22.33 9.44 14.51
N ASP A 222 -22.72 10.71 14.32
CA ASP A 222 -23.85 11.05 13.44
C ASP A 222 -23.51 10.86 11.96
N ILE A 223 -22.26 11.12 11.56
CA ILE A 223 -21.77 10.81 10.21
C ILE A 223 -21.88 9.31 9.93
N PHE A 224 -21.45 8.46 10.89
CA PHE A 224 -21.53 7.00 10.78
C PHE A 224 -22.97 6.53 10.60
N ARG A 225 -23.90 7.01 11.43
CA ARG A 225 -25.33 6.70 11.33
C ARG A 225 -25.93 7.10 9.98
N ARG A 226 -25.60 8.29 9.47
CA ARG A 226 -26.08 8.77 8.16
C ARG A 226 -25.48 7.99 6.98
N ALA A 227 -24.24 7.54 7.12
CA ALA A 227 -23.55 6.73 6.12
C ALA A 227 -23.97 5.24 6.13
N GLY A 228 -24.66 4.78 7.17
CA GLY A 228 -24.90 3.35 7.39
C GLY A 228 -23.65 2.57 7.81
N VAL A 229 -22.65 3.25 8.39
CA VAL A 229 -21.43 2.65 8.93
C VAL A 229 -21.60 2.46 10.43
N PHE A 230 -21.28 1.26 10.93
CA PHE A 230 -21.33 0.93 12.35
C PHE A 230 -19.95 0.87 12.99
N SER A 231 -18.98 0.29 12.29
CA SER A 231 -17.64 0.12 12.82
C SER A 231 -16.60 0.50 11.78
N VAL A 232 -15.41 0.88 12.24
CA VAL A 232 -14.26 1.24 11.41
C VAL A 232 -12.98 0.75 12.07
N ILE A 233 -12.06 0.22 11.25
CA ILE A 233 -10.64 0.15 11.60
C ILE A 233 -9.84 0.94 10.57
N GLY A 234 -9.00 1.85 11.04
CA GLY A 234 -8.17 2.70 10.17
C GLY A 234 -6.73 2.75 10.65
N ALA A 235 -5.79 2.71 9.72
CA ALA A 235 -4.36 2.75 10.03
C ALA A 235 -3.65 3.85 9.22
N PRO A 236 -2.80 4.67 9.87
CA PRO A 236 -2.00 5.64 9.17
C PRO A 236 -0.81 4.96 8.49
N ILE A 237 -0.52 5.37 7.26
CA ILE A 237 0.64 4.94 6.49
C ILE A 237 1.74 5.97 6.75
N ILE A 238 2.62 5.64 7.69
CA ILE A 238 3.73 6.48 8.15
C ILE A 238 5.02 5.68 8.00
N GLU A 239 6.04 6.27 7.36
CA GLU A 239 7.38 5.69 7.27
C GLU A 239 8.39 6.72 7.80
N ASP A 240 9.23 6.32 8.77
CA ASP A 240 10.21 7.18 9.44
C ASP A 240 9.64 8.53 9.94
N GLY A 241 8.41 8.51 10.45
CA GLY A 241 7.71 9.70 10.95
C GLY A 241 7.11 10.59 9.86
N THR A 242 7.29 10.27 8.58
CA THR A 242 6.69 10.99 7.46
C THR A 242 5.30 10.39 7.15
N PRO A 243 4.21 11.18 7.20
CA PRO A 243 2.88 10.67 6.89
C PRO A 243 2.59 10.66 5.39
N PHE A 244 2.35 9.48 4.83
CA PHE A 244 2.02 9.31 3.42
C PHE A 244 0.52 9.23 3.15
N GLY A 245 -0.28 8.87 4.16
CA GLY A 245 -1.71 8.70 4.02
C GLY A 245 -2.31 7.76 5.05
N ALA A 246 -3.47 7.17 4.76
CA ALA A 246 -4.11 6.18 5.61
C ALA A 246 -5.01 5.25 4.79
N PHE A 247 -5.24 4.05 5.32
CA PHE A 247 -6.34 3.20 4.85
C PHE A 247 -7.39 3.03 5.96
N ALA A 248 -8.64 2.80 5.56
CA ALA A 248 -9.74 2.56 6.48
C ALA A 248 -10.70 1.51 5.93
N CYS A 249 -11.03 0.51 6.75
CA CYS A 249 -12.03 -0.51 6.50
C CYS A 249 -13.33 -0.17 7.23
N TYR A 250 -14.45 -0.29 6.53
CA TYR A 250 -15.78 0.07 6.99
C TYR A 250 -16.67 -1.16 7.13
N PHE A 251 -17.53 -1.15 8.15
CA PHE A 251 -18.49 -2.22 8.42
C PHE A 251 -19.89 -1.66 8.60
N ASP A 252 -20.89 -2.36 8.05
CA ASP A 252 -22.32 -2.01 8.17
C ASP A 252 -23.00 -2.67 9.38
N GLN A 253 -22.24 -3.41 10.19
CA GLN A 253 -22.70 -4.05 11.43
C GLN A 253 -21.69 -3.81 12.56
N PRO A 254 -22.14 -3.81 13.83
CA PRO A 254 -21.25 -3.77 14.98
C PRO A 254 -20.19 -4.88 14.93
N ARG A 255 -18.95 -4.53 15.28
CA ARG A 255 -17.80 -5.44 15.30
C ARG A 255 -17.00 -5.24 16.57
N THR A 256 -16.58 -6.34 17.18
CA THR A 256 -15.50 -6.34 18.16
C THR A 256 -14.18 -6.69 17.47
N PHE A 257 -13.13 -5.91 17.71
CA PHE A 257 -11.81 -6.19 17.16
C PHE A 257 -11.00 -7.03 18.15
N ASP A 258 -10.39 -8.12 17.66
CA ASP A 258 -9.51 -8.92 18.49
C ASP A 258 -8.13 -8.26 18.66
N ASP A 259 -7.31 -8.80 19.57
CA ASP A 259 -5.96 -8.29 19.86
C ASP A 259 -5.01 -8.36 18.65
N GLN A 260 -5.40 -9.00 17.54
CA GLN A 260 -4.60 -9.13 16.33
C GLN A 260 -5.01 -8.15 15.23
N ALA A 261 -6.19 -7.55 15.31
CA ALA A 261 -6.69 -6.61 14.31
C ALA A 261 -5.79 -5.37 14.19
N VAL A 262 -5.39 -4.77 15.31
CA VAL A 262 -4.50 -3.60 15.33
C VAL A 262 -3.10 -3.95 14.79
N PRO A 263 -2.38 -4.99 15.29
CA PRO A 263 -1.09 -5.39 14.73
C PRO A 263 -1.13 -5.72 13.24
N LEU A 264 -2.22 -6.32 12.74
CA LEU A 264 -2.38 -6.60 11.32
C LEU A 264 -2.52 -5.31 10.51
N ALA A 265 -3.31 -4.35 11.00
CA ALA A 265 -3.49 -3.07 10.33
C ALA A 265 -2.18 -2.26 10.29
N GLU A 266 -1.42 -2.26 11.39
CA GLU A 266 -0.08 -1.66 11.48
C GLU A 266 0.87 -2.29 10.46
N ALA A 267 0.92 -3.63 10.39
CA ALA A 267 1.80 -4.34 9.49
C ALA A 267 1.47 -4.06 8.01
N LEU A 268 0.19 -4.02 7.64
CA LEU A 268 -0.24 -3.66 6.28
C LEU A 268 0.12 -2.20 5.94
N ALA A 269 -0.09 -1.27 6.88
CA ALA A 269 0.25 0.14 6.69
C ALA A 269 1.77 0.33 6.54
N GLN A 270 2.57 -0.37 7.34
CA GLN A 270 4.03 -0.31 7.27
C GLN A 270 4.56 -0.87 5.94
N LEU A 271 4.03 -2.01 5.48
CA LEU A 271 4.39 -2.56 4.17
C LEU A 271 4.05 -1.58 3.03
N ALA A 272 2.89 -0.92 3.10
CA ALA A 272 2.52 0.11 2.14
C ALA A 272 3.44 1.33 2.21
N GLY A 273 3.80 1.79 3.41
CA GLY A 273 4.69 2.93 3.65
C GLY A 273 6.06 2.75 2.99
N GLN A 274 6.67 1.59 3.17
CA GLN A 274 7.96 1.24 2.53
C GLN A 274 7.89 1.30 1.00
N VAL A 275 6.80 0.80 0.41
CA VAL A 275 6.61 0.83 -1.04
C VAL A 275 6.33 2.25 -1.54
N LEU A 276 5.56 3.05 -0.81
CA LEU A 276 5.34 4.47 -1.15
C LEU A 276 6.64 5.27 -1.14
N VAL A 277 7.51 5.04 -0.15
CA VAL A 277 8.85 5.66 -0.11
C VAL A 277 9.63 5.30 -1.37
N ARG A 278 9.67 4.01 -1.75
CA ARG A 278 10.34 3.57 -2.97
C ARG A 278 9.76 4.25 -4.20
N LEU A 279 8.43 4.19 -4.39
CA LEU A 279 7.75 4.74 -5.57
C LEU A 279 7.99 6.25 -5.71
N ARG A 280 7.89 7.02 -4.61
CA ARG A 280 8.16 8.46 -4.63
C ARG A 280 9.63 8.77 -4.88
N LEU A 281 10.55 7.99 -4.32
CA LEU A 281 11.98 8.14 -4.58
C LEU A 281 12.30 7.85 -6.05
N GLU A 282 11.77 6.76 -6.62
CA GLU A 282 11.93 6.42 -8.04
C GLU A 282 11.34 7.52 -8.93
N ALA A 283 10.14 8.02 -8.62
CA ALA A 283 9.53 9.13 -9.36
C ALA A 283 10.37 10.41 -9.28
N ARG A 284 10.96 10.71 -8.12
CA ARG A 284 11.84 11.87 -7.92
C ARG A 284 13.16 11.71 -8.67
N LEU A 285 13.81 10.54 -8.59
CA LEU A 285 15.03 10.23 -9.34
C LEU A 285 14.77 10.27 -10.84
N ARG A 286 13.64 9.74 -11.29
CA ARG A 286 13.23 9.81 -12.69
C ARG A 286 13.02 11.26 -13.13
N ARG A 287 12.31 12.08 -12.34
CA ARG A 287 12.14 13.51 -12.62
C ARG A 287 13.49 14.24 -12.68
N ALA A 288 14.34 14.06 -11.67
CA ALA A 288 15.68 14.67 -11.63
C ALA A 288 16.56 14.23 -12.82
N ALA A 289 16.40 12.98 -13.28
CA ALA A 289 17.12 12.49 -14.43
C ALA A 289 16.52 12.91 -15.78
N MET A 290 15.31 13.49 -15.83
CA MET A 290 14.57 13.79 -17.07
C MET A 290 14.23 15.26 -17.29
N LEU A 291 14.14 16.06 -16.23
CA LEU A 291 13.78 17.47 -16.29
C LEU A 291 14.96 18.34 -15.84
N ASP A 292 15.03 19.56 -16.36
CA ASP A 292 15.96 20.59 -15.88
C ASP A 292 15.41 21.24 -14.62
N GLU A 293 16.21 21.31 -13.55
CA GLU A 293 15.76 21.78 -12.23
C GLU A 293 15.42 23.28 -12.20
N VAL A 294 16.02 24.08 -13.09
CA VAL A 294 15.80 25.53 -13.12
C VAL A 294 14.52 25.85 -13.88
N THR A 295 14.37 25.29 -15.08
CA THR A 295 13.29 25.66 -16.02
C THR A 295 12.05 24.76 -15.93
N GLY A 296 12.18 23.55 -15.37
CA GLY A 296 11.12 22.54 -15.37
C GLY A 296 10.83 21.90 -16.73
N LEU A 297 11.52 22.34 -17.79
CA LEU A 297 11.47 21.71 -19.11
C LEU A 297 12.14 20.33 -19.08
N PRO A 298 11.83 19.45 -20.06
CA PRO A 298 12.69 18.33 -20.39
C PRO A 298 14.16 18.72 -20.44
N ASN A 299 15.03 17.89 -19.89
CA ASN A 299 16.46 18.01 -20.10
C ASN A 299 16.87 17.31 -21.40
N ARG A 300 18.14 17.45 -21.77
CA ARG A 300 18.73 16.79 -22.94
C ARG A 300 18.36 15.30 -23.08
N ARG A 301 18.39 14.53 -21.98
CA ARG A 301 18.12 13.09 -22.03
C ARG A 301 16.66 12.80 -22.40
N LEU A 302 15.70 13.49 -21.78
CA LEU A 302 14.29 13.30 -22.09
C LEU A 302 13.97 13.78 -23.52
N PHE A 303 14.61 14.86 -23.98
CA PHE A 303 14.48 15.33 -25.35
C PHE A 303 14.93 14.28 -26.37
N ASP A 304 16.14 13.74 -26.18
CA ASP A 304 16.70 12.72 -27.08
C ASP A 304 15.81 11.46 -27.11
N GLU A 305 15.26 11.04 -25.97
CA GLU A 305 14.31 9.92 -25.88
C GLU A 305 12.98 10.20 -26.61
N ASN A 306 12.39 11.39 -26.43
CA ASN A 306 11.14 11.77 -27.08
C ASN A 306 11.31 11.86 -28.60
N LEU A 307 12.39 12.49 -29.05
CA LEU A 307 12.66 12.70 -30.48
C LEU A 307 12.84 11.37 -31.23
N GLN A 308 13.43 10.35 -30.58
CA GLN A 308 13.53 8.99 -31.11
C GLN A 308 12.17 8.30 -31.30
N GLN A 309 11.18 8.64 -30.47
CA GLN A 309 9.82 8.11 -30.59
C GLN A 309 9.06 8.80 -31.72
N THR A 310 9.21 10.12 -31.85
CA THR A 310 8.53 10.95 -32.87
C THR A 310 8.88 10.53 -34.30
N GLN A 311 10.13 10.11 -34.57
CA GLN A 311 10.57 9.65 -35.89
C GLN A 311 9.85 8.38 -36.40
N ARG A 312 9.14 7.65 -35.53
CA ARG A 312 8.43 6.41 -35.91
C ARG A 312 7.01 6.64 -36.47
N ALA A 313 6.50 7.88 -36.43
CA ALA A 313 5.21 8.24 -36.98
C ALA A 313 5.33 8.66 -38.46
N PRO A 314 4.61 8.03 -39.41
CA PRO A 314 4.67 8.43 -40.81
C PRO A 314 3.76 9.62 -41.08
N ALA A 315 4.31 10.71 -41.66
CA ALA A 315 3.68 11.65 -42.62
C ALA A 315 4.00 13.16 -42.45
N GLU A 316 4.85 13.59 -41.51
CA GLU A 316 5.16 15.02 -41.34
C GLU A 316 6.68 15.27 -41.28
N GLN A 317 7.13 16.39 -41.87
CA GLN A 317 8.52 16.83 -41.78
C GLN A 317 8.81 17.24 -40.34
N ILE A 318 9.93 16.76 -39.82
CA ILE A 318 10.44 17.17 -38.51
C ILE A 318 11.47 18.29 -38.71
N ALA A 319 11.31 19.39 -37.98
CA ALA A 319 12.30 20.43 -37.82
C ALA A 319 12.89 20.42 -36.41
N VAL A 320 14.21 20.59 -36.31
CA VAL A 320 14.91 20.83 -35.05
C VAL A 320 15.39 22.27 -35.02
N LEU A 321 14.97 23.00 -33.98
CA LEU A 321 15.43 24.35 -33.68
C LEU A 321 16.40 24.29 -32.51
N PHE A 322 17.62 24.77 -32.71
CA PHE A 322 18.63 24.92 -31.67
C PHE A 322 18.75 26.41 -31.32
N VAL A 323 18.49 26.76 -30.07
CA VAL A 323 18.37 28.14 -29.59
C VAL A 323 19.44 28.38 -28.54
N ASP A 324 20.21 29.45 -28.68
CA ASP A 324 21.18 29.89 -27.68
C ASP A 324 20.91 31.35 -27.32
N LEU A 325 20.93 31.65 -26.01
CA LEU A 325 20.66 32.98 -25.49
C LEU A 325 21.87 33.91 -25.62
N ASP A 326 21.75 34.89 -26.52
CA ASP A 326 22.73 35.95 -26.67
C ASP A 326 22.69 36.88 -25.44
N GLY A 327 23.86 37.21 -24.88
CA GLY A 327 23.99 38.12 -23.74
C GLY A 327 23.76 37.49 -22.36
N PHE A 328 23.34 36.22 -22.27
CA PHE A 328 23.01 35.57 -20.99
C PHE A 328 24.18 35.54 -19.98
N LYS A 329 25.40 35.26 -20.45
CA LYS A 329 26.59 35.29 -19.59
C LYS A 329 26.80 36.65 -18.92
N ALA A 330 26.56 37.75 -19.64
CA ALA A 330 26.72 39.10 -19.08
C ALA A 330 25.73 39.37 -17.95
N VAL A 331 24.51 38.81 -18.03
CA VAL A 331 23.52 38.85 -16.95
C VAL A 331 24.02 38.10 -15.72
N ASN A 332 24.53 36.88 -15.88
CA ASN A 332 25.10 36.11 -14.77
C ASN A 332 26.28 36.83 -14.11
N ASP A 333 27.20 37.35 -14.91
CA ASP A 333 28.41 38.02 -14.42
C ASP A 333 28.10 39.35 -13.72
N THR A 334 27.03 40.05 -14.13
CA THR A 334 26.67 41.38 -13.60
C THR A 334 25.67 41.31 -12.44
N LEU A 335 24.69 40.41 -12.52
CA LEU A 335 23.53 40.35 -11.62
C LEU A 335 23.44 39.06 -10.80
N GLY A 336 24.39 38.13 -11.00
CA GLY A 336 24.49 36.88 -10.27
C GLY A 336 23.59 35.76 -10.82
N HIS A 337 23.95 34.52 -10.47
CA HIS A 337 23.29 33.30 -10.96
C HIS A 337 21.80 33.22 -10.61
N SER A 338 21.36 33.73 -9.46
CA SER A 338 19.93 33.74 -9.10
C SER A 338 19.08 34.54 -10.09
N THR A 339 19.65 35.62 -10.64
CA THR A 339 18.99 36.44 -11.67
C THR A 339 19.01 35.71 -13.02
N GLY A 340 20.12 35.04 -13.35
CA GLY A 340 20.19 34.18 -14.52
C GLY A 340 19.18 33.04 -14.50
N ASP A 341 18.98 32.39 -13.35
CA ASP A 341 17.97 31.35 -13.18
C ASP A 341 16.54 31.89 -13.40
N ALA A 342 16.27 33.13 -12.96
CA ALA A 342 15.00 33.79 -13.23
C ALA A 342 14.79 34.08 -14.73
N VAL A 343 15.84 34.51 -15.44
CA VAL A 343 15.81 34.68 -16.89
C VAL A 343 15.53 33.35 -17.59
N LEU A 344 16.21 32.27 -17.21
CA LEU A 344 16.02 30.95 -17.81
C LEU A 344 14.58 30.45 -17.64
N LYS A 345 14.00 30.66 -16.45
CA LYS A 345 12.58 30.35 -16.19
C LYS A 345 11.66 31.16 -17.09
N GLU A 346 11.88 32.46 -17.20
CA GLU A 346 11.04 33.33 -18.05
C GLU A 346 11.20 32.99 -19.54
N VAL A 347 12.39 32.62 -20.01
CA VAL A 347 12.61 32.10 -21.37
C VAL A 347 11.84 30.80 -21.58
N ALA A 348 11.93 29.86 -20.66
CA ALA A 348 11.20 28.60 -20.75
C ALA A 348 9.68 28.83 -20.83
N GLU A 349 9.14 29.74 -20.00
CA GLU A 349 7.74 30.15 -20.06
C GLU A 349 7.39 30.80 -21.41
N ARG A 350 8.21 31.70 -21.94
CA ARG A 350 7.96 32.32 -23.26
C ARG A 350 7.95 31.28 -24.38
N LEU A 351 8.88 30.33 -24.38
CA LEU A 351 8.96 29.29 -25.39
C LEU A 351 7.76 28.33 -25.34
N THR A 352 7.28 27.95 -24.15
CA THR A 352 6.08 27.09 -24.03
C THR A 352 4.79 27.77 -24.50
N HIS A 353 4.75 29.10 -24.57
CA HIS A 353 3.64 29.85 -25.19
C HIS A 353 3.78 30.02 -26.70
N VAL A 354 5.00 29.88 -27.25
CA VAL A 354 5.25 29.99 -28.69
C VAL A 354 4.88 28.70 -29.41
N PHE A 355 5.33 27.57 -28.86
CA PHE A 355 5.14 26.23 -29.41
C PHE A 355 3.88 25.57 -28.88
N ARG A 356 3.44 24.51 -29.56
CA ARG A 356 2.21 23.78 -29.23
C ARG A 356 2.50 22.69 -28.18
N GLN A 357 1.45 22.07 -27.65
CA GLN A 357 1.58 21.04 -26.63
C GLN A 357 2.23 19.76 -27.18
N GLU A 358 2.01 19.47 -28.47
CA GLU A 358 2.63 18.35 -29.19
C GLU A 358 4.11 18.56 -29.53
N ASP A 359 4.59 19.80 -29.49
CA ASP A 359 5.99 20.13 -29.75
C ASP A 359 6.87 19.75 -28.54
N SER A 360 8.05 19.20 -28.81
CA SER A 360 8.99 18.88 -27.74
C SER A 360 9.98 20.02 -27.57
N ILE A 361 10.03 20.64 -26.38
CA ILE A 361 10.99 21.68 -26.02
C ILE A 361 11.82 21.18 -24.85
N ALA A 362 13.11 21.49 -24.84
CA ALA A 362 14.00 21.13 -23.74
C ALA A 362 15.05 22.20 -23.49
N ARG A 363 15.57 22.24 -22.26
CA ARG A 363 16.84 22.90 -21.98
C ARG A 363 17.96 21.90 -22.23
N TYR A 364 18.75 22.17 -23.26
CA TYR A 364 19.75 21.23 -23.77
C TYR A 364 21.13 21.44 -23.12
N GLY A 365 21.41 22.68 -22.70
CA GLY A 365 22.67 23.10 -22.09
C GLY A 365 22.47 24.24 -21.08
N GLY A 366 23.53 25.02 -20.83
CA GLY A 366 23.51 26.11 -19.84
C GLY A 366 22.49 27.20 -20.22
N ASP A 367 22.66 27.77 -21.40
CA ASP A 367 21.84 28.81 -22.01
C ASP A 367 21.23 28.36 -23.34
N GLU A 368 21.25 27.05 -23.58
CA GLU A 368 20.81 26.42 -24.81
C GLU A 368 19.46 25.75 -24.61
N PHE A 369 18.53 26.03 -25.52
CA PHE A 369 17.23 25.39 -25.63
C PHE A 369 17.14 24.70 -26.98
N ILE A 370 16.38 23.61 -27.04
CA ILE A 370 16.15 22.88 -28.27
C ILE A 370 14.66 22.57 -28.41
N ALA A 371 14.15 22.63 -29.63
CA ALA A 371 12.79 22.23 -29.94
C ALA A 371 12.75 21.29 -31.13
N ALA A 372 11.87 20.29 -31.07
CA ALA A 372 11.54 19.40 -32.18
C ALA A 372 10.06 19.58 -32.52
N LEU A 373 9.80 19.91 -33.78
CA LEU A 373 8.51 20.38 -34.27
C LEU A 373 8.09 19.55 -35.47
N HIS A 374 6.79 19.31 -35.58
CA HIS A 374 6.17 18.90 -36.84
C HIS A 374 5.89 20.16 -37.66
N VAL A 375 6.42 20.22 -38.89
CA VAL A 375 6.29 21.38 -39.77
C VAL A 375 5.75 20.98 -41.13
N ALA A 376 5.05 21.91 -41.78
CA ALA A 376 4.54 21.71 -43.13
C ALA A 376 5.63 21.87 -44.21
N ASP A 377 6.53 22.85 -44.01
CA ASP A 377 7.65 23.17 -44.89
C ASP A 377 8.75 23.96 -44.16
N THR A 378 9.80 24.33 -44.89
CA THR A 378 10.88 25.17 -44.35
C THR A 378 10.43 26.55 -43.90
N ALA A 379 9.43 27.14 -44.55
CA ALA A 379 8.96 28.48 -44.19
C ALA A 379 8.24 28.48 -42.83
N ASP A 380 7.45 27.42 -42.56
CA ASP A 380 6.79 27.20 -41.27
C ASP A 380 7.81 27.07 -40.12
N ALA A 381 8.89 26.30 -40.32
CA ALA A 381 9.97 26.18 -39.34
C ALA A 381 10.68 27.53 -39.07
N VAL A 382 10.89 28.35 -40.11
CA VAL A 382 11.49 29.68 -40.00
C VAL A 382 10.55 30.65 -39.25
N GLU A 383 9.25 30.60 -39.53
CA GLU A 383 8.26 31.44 -38.84
C GLU A 383 8.23 31.12 -37.33
N LEU A 384 8.21 29.83 -36.96
CA LEU A 384 8.25 29.41 -35.56
C LEU A 384 9.56 29.81 -34.86
N ALA A 385 10.69 29.69 -35.54
CA ALA A 385 11.98 30.13 -35.03
C ALA A 385 12.03 31.66 -34.79
N ASP A 386 11.49 32.45 -35.71
CA ASP A 386 11.44 33.91 -35.56
C ASP A 386 10.47 34.32 -34.44
N ARG A 387 9.33 33.65 -34.31
CA ARG A 387 8.41 33.85 -33.18
C ARG A 387 9.08 33.57 -31.84
N ALA A 388 9.84 32.47 -31.73
CA ALA A 388 10.60 32.13 -30.54
C ALA A 388 11.64 33.23 -30.21
N ARG A 389 12.40 33.66 -31.22
CA ARG A 389 13.39 34.73 -31.10
C ARG A 389 12.76 36.05 -30.61
N VAL A 390 11.66 36.48 -31.24
CA VAL A 390 10.94 37.72 -30.88
C VAL A 390 10.35 37.64 -29.47
N ALA A 391 9.86 36.48 -29.05
CA ALA A 391 9.38 36.26 -27.69
C ALA A 391 10.51 36.37 -26.67
N ILE A 392 11.68 35.78 -26.95
CA ILE A 392 12.87 35.89 -26.08
C ILE A 392 13.35 37.33 -25.99
N ALA A 393 13.34 38.08 -27.09
CA ALA A 393 13.79 39.47 -27.13
C ALA A 393 12.91 40.47 -26.34
N GLN A 394 11.76 40.04 -25.79
CA GLN A 394 10.95 40.92 -24.94
C GLN A 394 11.70 41.29 -23.65
N PRO A 395 11.55 42.52 -23.12
CA PRO A 395 12.23 42.95 -21.91
C PRO A 395 11.94 42.04 -20.71
N PHE A 396 12.99 41.66 -19.97
CA PHE A 396 12.88 40.83 -18.76
C PHE A 396 12.66 41.69 -17.52
N ARG A 397 11.81 41.22 -16.60
CA ARG A 397 11.54 41.99 -15.38
C ARG A 397 12.77 41.99 -14.47
N GLY A 398 13.21 43.19 -14.07
CA GLY A 398 14.35 43.35 -13.16
C GLY A 398 15.72 43.34 -13.84
N ILE A 399 15.76 43.25 -15.17
CA ILE A 399 16.98 43.43 -15.95
C ILE A 399 17.08 44.91 -16.38
N PRO A 400 18.20 45.62 -16.08
CA PRO A 400 18.37 47.02 -16.45
C PRO A 400 18.57 47.20 -17.96
N ALA A 401 18.21 48.38 -18.47
CA ALA A 401 18.42 48.74 -19.86
C ALA A 401 19.92 48.65 -20.24
N GLY A 402 20.22 48.01 -21.38
CA GLY A 402 21.58 47.77 -21.86
C GLY A 402 22.15 46.37 -21.54
N LEU A 403 21.42 45.54 -20.78
CA LEU A 403 21.63 44.10 -20.69
C LEU A 403 20.52 43.37 -21.47
N ASP A 404 20.55 43.52 -22.78
CA ASP A 404 19.55 42.90 -23.65
C ASP A 404 19.86 41.40 -23.83
N ILE A 405 18.80 40.59 -23.77
CA ILE A 405 18.86 39.15 -23.99
C ILE A 405 18.08 38.87 -25.27
N THR A 406 18.76 38.33 -26.27
CA THR A 406 18.16 37.91 -27.54
C THR A 406 18.50 36.44 -27.78
N ALA A 407 18.18 35.91 -28.96
CA ALA A 407 18.44 34.52 -29.28
C ALA A 407 19.04 34.34 -30.67
N SER A 408 20.04 33.48 -30.74
CA SER A 408 20.54 32.91 -31.99
C SER A 408 19.89 31.55 -32.19
N VAL A 409 19.22 31.36 -33.34
CA VAL A 409 18.46 30.15 -33.64
C VAL A 409 19.00 29.48 -34.90
N GLY A 410 19.28 28.19 -34.82
CA GLY A 410 19.63 27.33 -35.94
C GLY A 410 18.52 26.34 -36.24
N ILE A 411 18.22 26.12 -37.51
CA ILE A 411 17.11 25.28 -37.96
C ILE A 411 17.66 24.16 -38.86
N ALA A 412 17.29 22.92 -38.59
CA ALA A 412 17.53 21.78 -39.49
C ALA A 412 16.23 21.02 -39.74
N ILE A 413 16.00 20.60 -40.98
CA ILE A 413 14.73 19.98 -41.42
C ILE A 413 15.02 18.66 -42.15
N THR A 414 14.10 17.72 -42.00
CA THR A 414 14.15 16.38 -42.61
C THR A 414 13.68 16.37 -44.07
N ASP A 415 14.29 17.16 -44.96
CA ASP A 415 13.89 17.21 -46.38
C ASP A 415 14.91 16.57 -47.34
N GLY A 416 14.41 15.73 -48.26
CA GLY A 416 15.03 15.29 -49.52
C GLY A 416 16.36 14.52 -49.44
N ASP A 417 17.41 15.17 -48.96
CA ASP A 417 18.76 14.62 -48.75
C ASP A 417 19.00 14.21 -47.28
N ALA A 418 18.18 14.74 -46.35
CA ALA A 418 18.16 14.36 -44.94
C ALA A 418 17.21 13.19 -44.63
N ALA A 419 16.62 12.56 -45.65
CA ALA A 419 15.67 11.44 -45.54
C ALA A 419 16.25 10.14 -44.93
N GLY A 420 17.53 10.15 -44.52
CA GLY A 420 18.18 9.11 -43.72
C GLY A 420 19.06 9.66 -42.59
N ALA A 421 18.95 10.95 -42.26
CA ALA A 421 19.73 11.56 -41.20
C ALA A 421 19.26 11.02 -39.84
N SER A 422 20.22 10.59 -39.00
CA SER A 422 19.90 10.27 -37.62
C SER A 422 19.47 11.54 -36.87
N ILE A 423 18.70 11.38 -35.79
CA ILE A 423 18.30 12.49 -34.93
C ILE A 423 19.52 13.29 -34.45
N ASP A 424 20.59 12.60 -34.04
CA ASP A 424 21.84 13.24 -33.66
C ASP A 424 22.43 14.10 -34.79
N GLN A 425 22.21 13.71 -36.05
CA GLN A 425 22.64 14.51 -37.19
C GLN A 425 21.81 15.78 -37.30
N LEU A 426 20.48 15.72 -37.22
CA LEU A 426 19.63 16.93 -37.25
C LEU A 426 19.99 17.93 -36.14
N ILE A 427 20.20 17.44 -34.92
CA ILE A 427 20.64 18.28 -33.79
C ILE A 427 21.98 18.95 -34.12
N ARG A 428 22.96 18.20 -34.66
CA ARG A 428 24.26 18.77 -35.06
C ARG A 428 24.14 19.79 -36.18
N LEU A 429 23.25 19.58 -37.15
CA LEU A 429 23.03 20.53 -38.25
C LEU A 429 22.38 21.82 -37.74
N ALA A 430 21.41 21.71 -36.83
CA ALA A 430 20.76 22.86 -36.20
C ALA A 430 21.77 23.64 -35.32
N ASP A 431 22.60 22.95 -34.54
CA ASP A 431 23.69 23.56 -33.76
C ASP A 431 24.69 24.33 -34.66
N GLN A 432 25.11 23.75 -35.79
CA GLN A 432 25.98 24.44 -36.76
C GLN A 432 25.33 25.70 -37.33
N ALA A 433 24.02 25.66 -37.64
CA ALA A 433 23.28 26.82 -38.12
C ALA A 433 23.12 27.89 -37.03
N MET A 434 22.90 27.50 -35.77
CA MET A 434 22.85 28.39 -34.62
C MET A 434 24.19 29.09 -34.41
N TYR A 435 25.29 28.35 -34.53
CA TYR A 435 26.62 28.93 -34.43
C TYR A 435 26.91 29.91 -35.59
N ALA A 436 26.37 29.65 -36.79
CA ALA A 436 26.41 30.61 -37.89
C ALA A 436 25.58 31.88 -37.58
N ALA A 437 24.43 31.74 -36.91
CA ALA A 437 23.62 32.87 -36.46
C ALA A 437 24.38 33.75 -35.47
N LYS A 438 25.02 33.14 -34.46
CA LYS A 438 25.91 33.83 -33.51
C LYS A 438 27.04 34.59 -34.21
N ARG A 439 27.77 33.94 -35.12
CA ARG A 439 28.86 34.59 -35.87
C ARG A 439 28.37 35.72 -36.78
N GLY A 440 27.12 35.67 -37.21
CA GLY A 440 26.49 36.71 -38.01
C GLY A 440 26.14 37.99 -37.23
N GLY A 441 26.34 38.02 -35.91
CA GLY A 441 25.99 39.13 -35.03
C GLY A 441 24.82 38.84 -34.07
N GLY A 442 24.39 37.59 -33.97
CA GLY A 442 23.31 37.17 -33.08
C GLY A 442 21.92 37.63 -33.53
N ASP A 443 20.94 37.45 -32.63
CA ASP A 443 19.54 37.85 -32.77
C ASP A 443 18.93 37.51 -34.14
N ARG A 444 19.04 36.25 -34.57
CA ARG A 444 18.49 35.78 -35.85
C ARG A 444 18.27 34.28 -35.88
N ALA A 445 17.42 33.85 -36.81
CA ALA A 445 17.27 32.46 -37.20
C ALA A 445 18.03 32.18 -38.51
N ILE A 446 18.76 31.06 -38.57
CA ILE A 446 19.42 30.56 -39.78
C ILE A 446 19.01 29.12 -40.04
N VAL A 447 18.61 28.82 -41.27
CA VAL A 447 18.40 27.45 -41.74
C VAL A 447 19.74 26.86 -42.17
N PHE A 448 20.01 25.62 -41.76
CA PHE A 448 21.16 24.87 -42.23
C PHE A 448 21.06 24.66 -43.75
N ASP A 449 22.06 25.13 -44.49
CA ASP A 449 22.23 24.87 -45.92
C ASP A 449 23.53 24.09 -46.12
N ALA A 450 23.45 22.94 -46.79
CA ALA A 450 24.58 22.02 -47.00
C ALA A 450 25.51 22.45 -48.16
N ARG A 451 25.32 23.65 -48.71
CA ARG A 451 25.95 24.11 -49.96
C ARG A 451 27.32 24.75 -49.81
#